data_AF-A0AB38WQ04-F1
#
_entry.id   AF-A0AB38WQ04-F1
#
_cell.length_a   1.000
_cell.length_b   1.000
_cell.length_c   1.000
_cell.angle_alpha   90.00
_cell.angle_beta   90.00
_cell.angle_gamma   90.00
#
_symmetry.space_group_name_H-M   'P 1'
#
loop_
_entity.id
_entity.type
_entity.pdbx_description
1 polymer ?
#
loop_
_entity_poly.entity_id
_entity_poly.type
_entity_poly.pdbx_seq_one_letter_code
_entity_poly.pdbx_strand_id
1 'polypeptide(L)'
;MCRLGNKADAEDVLQEFCVRVLTRKEHLRDVERVGSWLYAILRSTMNDHFRKAARRGRLTEAYGGEPEELAHDAPEQMAQFCRCVNGLISTLRDSDADLIRRIDFGEEDRAAVATDIGLTRNALGVRLHRARMALRDALTGHCGKCCKTGWDDCYCPPIGCESPEDEMHCAPRDLAK
;
A
#
# COMPACT_ATOMS: atom_id res chain seq x y z
N MET A 1 -2.54 14.04 -3.60
CA MET A 1 -2.26 14.04 -2.14
C MET A 1 -0.75 13.80 -1.92
N CYS A 2 -0.02 14.66 -1.20
CA CYS A 2 1.41 14.41 -0.88
C CYS A 2 1.50 13.35 0.23
N ARG A 3 1.88 12.11 -0.13
CA ARG A 3 2.11 11.02 0.83
C ARG A 3 3.36 11.22 1.70
N LEU A 4 4.15 12.24 1.42
CA LEU A 4 5.40 12.56 2.10
C LEU A 4 5.21 13.93 2.74
N GLY A 5 5.52 14.01 4.04
CA GLY A 5 5.24 15.16 4.89
C GLY A 5 5.89 16.47 4.43
N ASN A 6 6.99 16.41 3.66
CA ASN A 6 7.59 17.58 3.03
C ASN A 6 8.31 17.24 1.70
N LYS A 7 8.80 18.29 1.04
CA LYS A 7 9.51 18.18 -0.24
C LYS A 7 10.87 17.46 -0.13
N ALA A 8 11.59 17.63 0.98
CA ALA A 8 12.89 16.98 1.16
C ALA A 8 12.75 15.45 1.24
N ASP A 9 11.74 14.94 1.96
CA ASP A 9 11.49 13.49 1.98
C ASP A 9 11.04 12.96 0.63
N ALA A 10 10.30 13.76 -0.14
CA ALA A 10 9.94 13.41 -1.51
C ALA A 10 11.17 13.28 -2.42
N GLU A 11 12.14 14.19 -2.29
CA GLU A 11 13.40 14.12 -3.02
C GLU A 11 14.25 12.92 -2.59
N ASP A 12 14.36 12.65 -1.29
CA ASP A 12 15.09 11.49 -0.75
C ASP A 12 14.50 10.15 -1.23
N VAL A 13 13.17 10.01 -1.15
CA VAL A 13 12.46 8.81 -1.63
C VAL A 13 12.63 8.66 -3.14
N LEU A 14 12.52 9.75 -3.91
CA LEU A 14 12.70 9.71 -5.36
C LEU A 14 14.11 9.30 -5.74
N GLN A 15 15.13 9.82 -5.04
CA GLN A 15 16.53 9.49 -5.30
C GLN A 15 16.79 8.00 -5.04
N GLU A 16 16.39 7.49 -3.87
CA GLU A 16 16.55 6.07 -3.53
C GLU A 16 15.78 5.17 -4.49
N PHE A 17 14.57 5.58 -4.89
CA PHE A 17 13.76 4.88 -5.89
C PHE A 17 14.49 4.78 -7.22
N CYS A 18 15.00 5.89 -7.75
CA CYS A 18 15.76 5.93 -9.01
C CYS A 18 17.00 5.03 -8.95
N VAL A 19 17.75 5.07 -7.85
CA VAL A 19 18.91 4.19 -7.64
C VAL A 19 18.49 2.72 -7.70
N ARG A 20 17.45 2.33 -6.95
CA ARG A 20 16.95 0.94 -6.93
C ARG A 20 16.46 0.47 -8.30
N VAL A 21 15.75 1.32 -9.04
CA VAL A 21 15.29 1.01 -10.40
C VAL A 21 16.49 0.73 -11.31
N LEU A 22 17.49 1.62 -11.31
CA LEU A 22 18.68 1.46 -12.16
C LEU A 22 19.51 0.22 -11.79
N THR A 23 19.64 -0.10 -10.50
CA THR A 23 20.36 -1.30 -10.03
C THR A 23 19.60 -2.59 -10.34
N ARG A 24 18.26 -2.57 -10.30
CA ARG A 24 17.43 -3.78 -10.46
C ARG A 24 16.88 -3.97 -11.87
N LYS A 25 17.19 -3.08 -12.81
CA LYS A 25 16.66 -3.09 -14.19
C LYS A 25 16.79 -4.46 -14.89
N GLU A 26 17.86 -5.20 -14.60
CA GLU A 26 18.11 -6.52 -15.21
C GLU A 26 17.16 -7.62 -14.71
N HIS A 27 16.45 -7.38 -13.60
CA HIS A 27 15.41 -8.29 -13.10
C HIS A 27 14.05 -8.08 -13.79
N LEU A 28 13.91 -7.05 -14.62
CA LEU A 28 12.72 -6.83 -15.42
C LEU A 28 12.72 -7.81 -16.60
N ARG A 29 11.97 -8.91 -16.45
CA ARG A 29 11.87 -9.97 -17.46
C ARG A 29 10.78 -9.72 -18.51
N ASP A 30 9.86 -8.82 -18.23
CA ASP A 30 8.65 -8.57 -19.04
C ASP A 30 8.33 -7.08 -19.05
N VAL A 31 8.40 -6.47 -20.24
CA VAL A 31 8.21 -5.03 -20.46
C VAL A 31 6.75 -4.62 -20.20
N GLU A 32 5.78 -5.52 -20.41
CA GLU A 32 4.37 -5.24 -20.14
C GLU A 32 4.08 -5.05 -18.64
N ARG A 33 4.99 -5.51 -17.78
CA ARG A 33 4.89 -5.42 -16.32
C ARG A 33 5.68 -4.28 -15.69
N VAL A 34 6.34 -3.43 -16.50
CA VAL A 34 7.18 -2.32 -16.02
C VAL A 34 6.46 -1.47 -14.99
N GLY A 35 5.20 -1.07 -15.26
CA GLY A 35 4.44 -0.24 -14.32
C GLY A 35 4.26 -0.89 -12.95
N SER A 36 3.87 -2.18 -12.92
CA SER A 36 3.72 -2.94 -11.67
C SER A 36 5.04 -3.14 -10.93
N TRP A 37 6.14 -3.28 -11.67
CA TRP A 37 7.48 -3.45 -11.12
C TRP A 37 8.03 -2.14 -10.54
N LEU A 38 7.87 -1.02 -11.24
CA LEU A 38 8.20 0.31 -10.74
C LEU A 38 7.38 0.63 -9.49
N TYR A 39 6.08 0.34 -9.49
CA TYR A 39 5.24 0.54 -8.31
C TYR A 39 5.70 -0.29 -7.12
N ALA A 40 6.09 -1.56 -7.34
CA ALA A 40 6.63 -2.40 -6.27
C ALA A 40 7.93 -1.82 -5.68
N ILE A 41 8.82 -1.29 -6.52
CA ILE A 41 10.05 -0.63 -6.05
C ILE A 41 9.71 0.65 -5.29
N LEU A 42 8.82 1.50 -5.82
CA LEU A 42 8.41 2.75 -5.18
C LEU A 42 7.79 2.47 -3.81
N ARG A 43 6.84 1.53 -3.72
CA ARG A 43 6.21 1.11 -2.47
C ARG A 43 7.24 0.64 -1.45
N SER A 44 8.14 -0.27 -1.84
CA SER A 44 9.19 -0.75 -0.92
C SER A 44 10.12 0.38 -0.45
N THR A 45 10.38 1.37 -1.31
CA THR A 45 11.23 2.52 -1.00
C THR A 45 10.56 3.46 0.00
N MET A 46 9.29 3.77 -0.22
CA MET A 46 8.48 4.56 0.71
C MET A 46 8.38 3.88 2.08
N ASN A 47 8.11 2.57 2.09
CA ASN A 47 8.00 1.81 3.33
C ASN A 47 9.31 1.77 4.11
N ASP A 48 10.44 1.57 3.43
CA ASP A 48 11.77 1.65 4.04
C ASP A 48 12.05 3.04 4.63
N HIS A 49 11.64 4.11 3.93
CA HIS A 49 11.78 5.48 4.40
C HIS A 49 10.97 5.70 5.68
N PHE A 50 9.68 5.34 5.71
CA PHE A 50 8.84 5.45 6.91
C PHE A 50 9.35 4.60 8.08
N ARG A 51 9.85 3.38 7.82
CA ARG A 51 10.46 2.53 8.87
C ARG A 51 11.71 3.17 9.46
N LYS A 52 12.53 3.81 8.63
CA LYS A 52 13.71 4.57 9.09
C LYS A 52 13.28 5.78 9.92
N ALA A 53 12.29 6.55 9.45
CA ALA A 53 11.74 7.70 10.18
C ALA A 53 11.19 7.28 11.56
N ALA A 54 10.35 6.24 11.62
CA ALA A 54 9.82 5.71 12.88
C ALA A 54 10.92 5.19 13.83
N ARG A 55 11.99 4.58 13.29
CA ARG A 55 13.14 4.16 14.10
C ARG A 55 13.92 5.36 14.65
N ARG A 56 14.14 6.40 13.85
CA ARG A 56 14.79 7.65 14.30
C ARG A 56 13.95 8.31 15.39
N GLY A 57 12.63 8.44 15.19
CA GLY A 57 11.72 9.03 16.18
C GLY A 57 11.79 8.33 17.54
N ARG A 58 11.69 7.00 17.56
CA ARG A 58 11.83 6.21 18.81
C ARG A 58 13.19 6.42 19.49
N LEU A 59 14.27 6.60 18.72
CA LEU A 59 15.58 6.88 19.28
C LEU A 59 15.62 8.29 19.87
N THR A 60 15.13 9.30 19.15
CA THR A 60 15.06 10.69 19.61
C THR A 60 14.26 10.82 20.89
N GLU A 61 13.09 10.16 20.96
CA GLU A 61 12.25 10.10 22.15
C GLU A 61 12.96 9.43 23.34
N ALA A 62 13.68 8.32 23.10
CA ALA A 62 14.46 7.64 24.14
C ALA A 62 15.60 8.51 24.72
N TYR A 63 16.10 9.49 23.97
CA TYR A 63 17.08 10.48 24.43
C TYR A 63 16.43 11.80 24.91
N GLY A 64 15.10 11.85 25.05
CA GLY A 64 14.37 13.01 25.56
C GLY A 64 14.21 14.17 24.56
N GLY A 65 14.44 13.93 23.27
CA GLY A 65 14.16 14.89 22.20
C GLY A 65 12.74 14.75 21.65
N GLU A 66 12.23 15.81 21.01
CA GLU A 66 10.97 15.76 20.28
C GLU A 66 11.15 15.06 18.93
N PRO A 67 10.32 14.05 18.59
CA PRO A 67 10.34 13.40 17.28
C PRO A 67 9.96 14.37 16.15
N GLU A 68 10.61 14.25 14.99
CA GLU A 68 10.21 14.97 13.77
C GLU A 68 8.78 14.57 13.35
N GLU A 69 8.04 15.50 12.72
CA GLU A 69 6.64 15.31 12.29
C GLU A 69 6.43 14.03 11.45
N LEU A 70 7.35 13.71 10.53
CA LEU A 70 7.26 12.47 9.75
C LEU A 70 7.41 11.21 10.59
N ALA A 71 8.19 11.26 11.66
CA ALA A 71 8.35 10.12 12.54
C ALA A 71 7.08 9.86 13.35
N HIS A 72 6.37 10.94 13.72
CA HIS A 72 5.06 10.89 14.36
C HIS A 72 3.99 10.34 13.40
N ASP A 73 3.95 10.83 12.17
CA ASP A 73 2.91 10.51 11.19
C ASP A 73 3.23 9.29 10.32
N ALA A 74 4.44 8.72 10.42
CA ALA A 74 4.86 7.56 9.62
C ALA A 74 3.86 6.37 9.65
N PRO A 75 3.23 6.00 10.78
CA PRO A 75 2.22 4.94 10.80
C PRO A 75 0.99 5.29 9.95
N GLU A 76 0.54 6.54 9.97
CA GLU A 76 -0.60 7.01 9.20
C GLU A 76 -0.26 7.16 7.72
N GLN A 77 0.90 7.72 7.39
CA GLN A 77 1.38 7.87 6.02
C GLN A 77 1.63 6.52 5.34
N MET A 78 2.12 5.52 6.10
CA MET A 78 2.20 4.13 5.65
C MET A 78 0.81 3.54 5.35
N ALA A 79 -0.22 3.94 6.10
CA ALA A 79 -1.58 3.43 5.99
C ALA A 79 -2.44 4.15 4.92
N GLN A 80 -1.94 5.20 4.25
CA GLN A 80 -2.63 5.94 3.19
C GLN A 80 -2.76 5.15 1.87
N PHE A 81 -3.43 4.00 1.93
CA PHE A 81 -3.99 3.31 0.77
C PHE A 81 -5.36 3.90 0.43
N CYS A 82 -5.89 3.60 -0.76
CA CYS A 82 -7.28 3.94 -1.07
C CYS A 82 -8.17 3.51 0.10
N ARG A 83 -8.98 4.42 0.65
CA ARG A 83 -9.90 4.13 1.76
C ARG A 83 -10.77 2.90 1.48
N CYS A 84 -11.10 2.71 0.20
CA CYS A 84 -11.77 1.54 -0.35
C CYS A 84 -11.05 0.22 -0.03
N VAL A 85 -9.73 0.16 -0.15
CA VAL A 85 -8.93 -1.05 0.10
C VAL A 85 -9.04 -1.47 1.56
N ASN A 86 -8.92 -0.53 2.51
CA ASN A 86 -9.06 -0.86 3.93
C ASN A 86 -10.47 -1.36 4.28
N GLY A 87 -11.51 -0.73 3.71
CA GLY A 87 -12.90 -1.18 3.88
C GLY A 87 -13.14 -2.56 3.27
N LEU A 88 -12.63 -2.83 2.07
CA LEU A 88 -12.80 -4.13 1.40
C LEU A 88 -11.98 -5.24 2.07
N ILE A 89 -10.81 -4.95 2.62
CA ILE A 89 -10.06 -5.94 3.41
C ILE A 89 -10.88 -6.43 4.60
N SER A 90 -11.67 -5.56 5.24
CA SER A 90 -12.58 -6.00 6.32
C SER A 90 -13.77 -6.84 5.86
N THR A 91 -14.07 -6.92 4.56
CA THR A 91 -15.13 -7.80 4.03
C THR A 91 -14.61 -9.18 3.63
N LEU A 92 -13.29 -9.40 3.64
CA LEU A 92 -12.69 -10.72 3.43
C LEU A 92 -12.85 -11.59 4.69
N ARG A 93 -12.62 -12.90 4.55
CA ARG A 93 -12.49 -13.79 5.71
C ARG A 93 -11.38 -13.27 6.63
N ASP A 94 -11.62 -13.28 7.94
CA ASP A 94 -10.69 -12.71 8.93
C ASP A 94 -9.25 -13.19 8.76
N SER A 95 -9.07 -14.49 8.49
CA SER A 95 -7.76 -15.08 8.27
C SER A 95 -7.05 -14.57 7.01
N ASP A 96 -7.81 -14.24 5.97
CA ASP A 96 -7.26 -13.79 4.69
C ASP A 96 -6.97 -12.29 4.78
N ALA A 97 -7.84 -11.54 5.46
CA ALA A 97 -7.63 -10.14 5.79
C ALA A 97 -6.39 -9.95 6.68
N ASP A 98 -6.21 -10.78 7.70
CA ASP A 98 -5.03 -10.76 8.58
C ASP A 98 -3.74 -11.01 7.79
N LEU A 99 -3.72 -12.06 6.94
CA LEU A 99 -2.57 -12.37 6.10
C LEU A 99 -2.17 -11.22 5.18
N ILE A 100 -3.15 -10.59 4.54
CA ILE A 100 -2.93 -9.43 3.69
C ILE A 100 -2.37 -8.26 4.52
N ARG A 101 -2.95 -7.96 5.69
CA ARG A 101 -2.45 -6.89 6.57
C ARG A 101 -1.02 -7.16 7.01
N ARG A 102 -0.68 -8.37 7.45
CA ARG A 102 0.66 -8.70 7.95
C ARG A 102 1.71 -8.74 6.85
N ILE A 103 1.40 -9.34 5.70
CA ILE A 103 2.40 -9.60 4.64
C ILE A 103 2.42 -8.52 3.56
N ASP A 104 1.26 -8.03 3.08
CA ASP A 104 1.21 -7.04 1.99
C ASP A 104 1.30 -5.60 2.50
N PHE A 105 0.88 -5.35 3.75
CA PHE A 105 0.89 -4.02 4.37
C PHE A 105 1.95 -3.87 5.47
N GLY A 106 2.09 -4.86 6.35
CA GLY A 106 3.12 -4.87 7.40
C GLY A 106 4.49 -5.34 6.91
N GLU A 107 4.54 -5.98 5.72
CA GLU A 107 5.70 -6.72 5.17
C GLU A 107 6.43 -7.60 6.20
N GLU A 108 5.67 -8.24 7.09
CA GLU A 108 6.22 -9.26 7.98
C GLU A 108 6.83 -10.42 7.18
N ASP A 109 7.86 -11.05 7.74
CA ASP A 109 8.47 -12.23 7.12
C ASP A 109 7.44 -13.35 6.99
N ARG A 110 7.23 -13.81 5.76
CA ARG A 110 6.32 -14.93 5.46
C ARG A 110 6.66 -16.19 6.24
N ALA A 111 7.93 -16.45 6.54
CA ALA A 111 8.33 -17.58 7.36
C ALA A 111 7.85 -17.42 8.81
N ALA A 112 8.02 -16.23 9.39
CA ALA A 112 7.55 -15.92 10.74
C ALA A 112 6.02 -15.98 10.83
N VAL A 113 5.31 -15.38 9.86
CA VAL A 113 3.85 -15.43 9.78
C VAL A 113 3.35 -16.86 9.61
N ALA A 114 4.02 -17.67 8.78
CA ALA A 114 3.67 -19.08 8.59
C ALA A 114 3.79 -19.87 9.91
N THR A 115 4.88 -19.69 10.65
CA THR A 115 5.09 -20.33 11.95
C THR A 115 4.03 -19.90 12.97
N ASP A 116 3.73 -18.61 13.04
CA ASP A 116 2.78 -18.04 13.99
C ASP A 116 1.36 -18.59 13.81
N ILE A 117 0.92 -18.74 12.55
CA ILE A 117 -0.42 -19.29 12.24
C ILE A 117 -0.43 -20.81 12.04
N GLY A 118 0.68 -21.51 12.30
CA GLY A 118 0.79 -22.96 12.22
C GLY A 118 0.72 -23.54 10.80
N LEU A 119 1.15 -22.80 9.77
CA LEU A 119 1.17 -23.24 8.37
C LEU A 119 2.60 -23.49 7.87
N THR A 120 2.71 -24.33 6.84
CA THR A 120 3.94 -24.43 6.05
C THR A 120 4.08 -23.22 5.13
N ARG A 121 5.31 -22.87 4.74
CA ARG A 121 5.58 -21.76 3.80
C ARG A 121 4.82 -21.91 2.47
N ASN A 122 4.66 -23.14 1.99
CA ASN A 122 3.91 -23.44 0.78
C ASN A 122 2.41 -23.25 0.99
N ALA A 123 1.85 -23.74 2.10
CA ALA A 123 0.44 -23.56 2.44
C ALA A 123 0.08 -22.07 2.63
N LEU A 124 0.97 -21.31 3.29
CA LEU A 124 0.86 -19.86 3.41
C LEU A 124 0.83 -19.20 2.03
N GLY A 125 1.74 -19.58 1.13
CA GLY A 125 1.80 -19.02 -0.23
C GLY A 125 0.50 -19.23 -1.01
N VAL A 126 -0.08 -20.44 -0.94
CA VAL A 126 -1.37 -20.75 -1.58
C VAL A 126 -2.51 -19.93 -0.96
N ARG A 127 -2.56 -19.84 0.37
CA ARG A 127 -3.60 -19.09 1.07
C ARG A 127 -3.51 -17.60 0.77
N LEU A 128 -2.31 -17.03 0.81
CA LEU A 128 -2.06 -15.63 0.48
C LEU A 128 -2.41 -15.33 -0.98
N HIS A 129 -2.13 -16.24 -1.91
CA HIS A 129 -2.56 -16.08 -3.30
C HIS A 129 -4.09 -15.99 -3.41
N ARG A 130 -4.82 -16.90 -2.76
CA ARG A 130 -6.29 -16.88 -2.74
C ARG A 130 -6.84 -15.62 -2.08
N ALA A 131 -6.25 -15.19 -0.97
CA ALA A 131 -6.60 -13.95 -0.29
C ALA A 131 -6.47 -12.74 -1.23
N ARG A 132 -5.35 -12.64 -1.97
CA ARG A 132 -5.13 -11.57 -2.96
C ARG A 132 -6.10 -11.65 -4.13
N MET A 133 -6.51 -12.83 -4.55
CA MET A 133 -7.55 -12.99 -5.58
C MET A 133 -8.92 -12.51 -5.06
N ALA A 134 -9.30 -12.90 -3.84
CA ALA A 134 -10.53 -12.41 -3.22
C ALA A 134 -10.53 -10.87 -3.07
N LEU A 135 -9.40 -10.29 -2.67
CA LEU A 135 -9.25 -8.83 -2.60
C LEU A 135 -9.33 -8.18 -3.99
N ARG A 136 -8.71 -8.78 -5.00
CA ARG A 136 -8.81 -8.32 -6.39
C ARG A 136 -10.25 -8.34 -6.87
N ASP A 137 -10.99 -9.41 -6.60
CA ASP A 137 -12.39 -9.55 -7.02
C ASP A 137 -13.27 -8.52 -6.30
N ALA A 138 -13.07 -8.33 -4.98
CA ALA A 138 -13.75 -7.31 -4.20
C ALA A 138 -13.45 -5.89 -4.72
N LEU A 139 -12.19 -5.58 -5.03
CA LEU A 139 -11.78 -4.30 -5.61
C LEU A 139 -12.36 -4.09 -7.01
N THR A 140 -12.37 -5.12 -7.84
CA THR A 140 -12.92 -5.04 -9.20
C THR A 140 -14.45 -4.87 -9.17
N GLY A 141 -15.12 -5.52 -8.21
CA GLY A 141 -16.56 -5.35 -7.98
C GLY A 141 -16.94 -3.99 -7.40
N HIS A 142 -16.11 -3.41 -6.52
CA HIS A 142 -16.39 -2.13 -5.86
C HIS A 142 -15.95 -0.91 -6.68
N CYS A 143 -14.76 -0.96 -7.29
CA CYS A 143 -14.17 0.14 -8.05
C CYS A 143 -14.44 0.05 -9.56
N GLY A 144 -14.98 -1.06 -10.06
CA GLY A 144 -15.28 -1.25 -11.48
C GLY A 144 -14.03 -1.12 -12.36
N LYS A 145 -14.14 -0.42 -13.49
CA LYS A 145 -13.01 -0.21 -14.43
C LYS A 145 -11.96 0.79 -13.94
N CYS A 146 -12.25 1.60 -12.92
CA CYS A 146 -11.29 2.56 -12.34
C CYS A 146 -10.01 1.85 -11.85
N CYS A 147 -10.14 0.60 -11.36
CA CYS A 147 -8.97 -0.16 -10.92
C CYS A 147 -8.05 -0.65 -12.06
N LYS A 148 -8.47 -0.54 -13.32
CA LYS A 148 -7.72 -0.99 -14.51
C LYS A 148 -6.93 0.13 -15.20
N THR A 149 -7.31 1.40 -15.02
CA THR A 149 -6.81 2.50 -15.88
C THR A 149 -6.12 3.67 -15.18
N GLY A 150 -6.24 3.82 -13.85
CA GLY A 150 -5.51 4.89 -13.16
C GLY A 150 -5.98 5.08 -11.73
N TRP A 151 -5.11 4.78 -10.77
CA TRP A 151 -5.39 4.76 -9.33
C TRP A 151 -5.10 6.09 -8.63
N ASP A 152 -4.90 7.18 -9.37
CA ASP A 152 -4.20 8.32 -8.77
C ASP A 152 -5.09 9.21 -7.87
N ASP A 153 -6.43 9.19 -8.01
CA ASP A 153 -7.33 9.97 -7.13
C ASP A 153 -8.77 9.39 -7.03
N CYS A 154 -8.98 8.19 -6.43
CA CYS A 154 -10.35 7.69 -6.12
C CYS A 154 -10.84 8.16 -4.74
N TYR A 155 -12.01 8.82 -4.73
CA TYR A 155 -12.77 9.27 -3.55
C TYR A 155 -14.04 8.44 -3.35
N CYS A 156 -13.96 7.14 -3.63
CA CYS A 156 -15.10 6.24 -3.62
C CYS A 156 -15.69 6.16 -2.18
N PRO A 157 -16.94 6.62 -1.93
CA PRO A 157 -17.58 6.55 -0.61
C PRO A 157 -17.93 5.10 -0.25
N PRO A 158 -18.31 4.80 1.02
CA PRO A 158 -18.37 3.43 1.55
C PRO A 158 -19.38 2.48 0.86
N ILE A 159 -20.21 2.96 -0.06
CA ILE A 159 -21.27 2.19 -0.74
C ILE A 159 -20.90 1.80 -2.19
N GLY A 160 -19.74 2.25 -2.70
CA GLY A 160 -19.28 1.90 -4.04
C GLY A 160 -19.67 2.92 -5.11
N CYS A 161 -19.09 2.76 -6.30
CA CYS A 161 -19.32 3.62 -7.46
C CYS A 161 -20.66 3.27 -8.12
N GLU A 162 -21.63 4.18 -8.14
CA GLU A 162 -22.96 3.96 -8.75
C GLU A 162 -22.96 4.02 -10.28
N SER A 163 -21.81 4.24 -10.96
CA SER A 163 -21.81 4.45 -12.41
C SER A 163 -21.83 3.15 -13.21
N PRO A 164 -22.83 2.92 -14.09
CA PRO A 164 -22.95 1.70 -14.89
C PRO A 164 -22.08 1.69 -16.15
N GLU A 165 -21.58 2.83 -16.63
CA GLU A 165 -20.96 2.95 -17.95
C GLU A 165 -19.82 3.98 -17.89
N ASP A 166 -18.61 3.58 -18.31
CA ASP A 166 -17.35 4.27 -18.70
C ASP A 166 -17.12 5.80 -18.51
N GLU A 167 -17.92 6.51 -17.73
CA GLU A 167 -17.75 7.92 -17.40
C GLU A 167 -17.09 8.04 -16.04
N MET A 168 -15.83 8.51 -16.06
CA MET A 168 -15.03 8.84 -14.90
C MET A 168 -15.57 10.12 -14.27
N HIS A 169 -16.72 10.05 -13.60
CA HIS A 169 -17.30 11.15 -12.85
C HIS A 169 -17.35 10.80 -11.36
N CYS A 170 -16.18 10.55 -10.77
CA CYS A 170 -15.96 10.91 -9.36
C CYS A 170 -15.79 12.44 -9.32
N ALA A 171 -16.86 13.19 -9.60
CA ALA A 171 -16.88 14.60 -9.27
C ALA A 171 -16.77 14.72 -7.73
N PRO A 172 -16.01 15.71 -7.20
CA PRO A 172 -16.13 16.04 -5.80
C PRO A 172 -17.61 16.32 -5.53
N ARG A 173 -18.19 15.65 -4.54
CA ARG A 173 -19.52 16.05 -4.05
C ARG A 173 -19.31 17.43 -3.43
N ASP A 174 -19.59 18.46 -4.21
CA ASP A 174 -19.38 19.86 -3.85
C ASP A 174 -19.92 20.17 -2.46
N LEU A 175 -19.16 20.99 -1.74
CA LEU A 175 -19.63 22.14 -0.97
C LEU A 175 -21.17 22.22 -0.85
N ALA A 176 -21.73 21.56 0.16
CA ALA A 176 -23.13 21.72 0.51
C ALA A 176 -23.36 21.56 2.03
N LYS A 177 -22.63 22.36 2.82
CA LYS A 177 -23.13 23.32 3.82
C LYS A 177 -22.00 23.79 4.72
#